data_AF-A0A944KES6-F1
#
_entry.id   AF-A0A944KES6-F1
#
_cell.length_a   1.000
_cell.length_b   1.000
_cell.length_c   1.000
_cell.angle_alpha   90.00
_cell.angle_beta   90.00
_cell.angle_gamma   90.00
#
_symmetry.space_group_name_H-M   'P 1'
#
loop_
_entity.id
_entity.type
_entity.pdbx_description
1 polymer ?
#
loop_
_entity_poly.entity_id
_entity_poly.type
_entity_poly.pdbx_seq_one_letter_code
_entity_poly.pdbx_strand_id
1 'polypeptide(L)'
;MREDESGFEITQQQGGWVIRMWWPEGPITGGPQRMTVEPAEGAESRDIVRGISTTVLRRLDLAAAVNLAKMAPQAQQTLGDVTRELDASGEAAGRLLAAEGVSDRYLALLAATYAAMAESGAPAPVPWLARLIERRPETIKDHLKKARRDGYLGTVAGKAGGEVTEKARAALKSLTSAES
;
A
#
# COMPACT_ATOMS: atom_id res chain seq x y z
N MET A 1 24.08 -5.58 -1.44
CA MET A 1 22.64 -5.79 -1.26
C MET A 1 22.38 -5.67 0.23
N ARG A 2 21.56 -4.71 0.68
CA ARG A 2 21.07 -4.74 2.08
C ARG A 2 19.94 -5.77 2.12
N GLU A 3 19.90 -6.59 3.15
CA GLU A 3 18.98 -7.74 3.30
C GLU A 3 17.49 -7.35 3.47
N ASP A 4 17.18 -6.05 3.48
CA ASP A 4 15.87 -5.53 3.92
C ASP A 4 14.98 -4.98 2.79
N GLU A 5 15.34 -5.17 1.51
CA GLU A 5 14.60 -4.61 0.37
C GLU A 5 13.99 -5.70 -0.50
N SER A 6 12.91 -6.32 -0.02
CA SER A 6 12.07 -7.17 -0.85
C SER A 6 11.31 -6.31 -1.88
N GLY A 7 11.36 -6.71 -3.15
CA GLY A 7 10.80 -5.93 -4.25
C GLY A 7 11.04 -6.59 -5.60
N PHE A 8 10.60 -5.93 -6.66
CA PHE A 8 10.72 -6.46 -8.02
C PHE A 8 11.19 -5.38 -8.99
N GLU A 9 11.73 -5.85 -10.11
CA GLU A 9 12.34 -5.01 -11.13
C GLU A 9 11.64 -5.15 -12.47
N ILE A 10 11.40 -4.02 -13.13
CA ILE A 10 10.98 -3.93 -14.53
C ILE A 10 12.15 -3.41 -15.35
N THR A 11 12.49 -4.14 -16.41
CA THR A 11 13.55 -3.75 -17.35
C THR A 11 12.93 -3.16 -18.62
N GLN A 12 13.49 -2.04 -19.08
CA GLN A 12 13.22 -1.46 -20.40
C GLN A 12 14.53 -1.23 -21.15
N GLN A 13 14.50 -1.35 -22.47
CA GLN A 13 15.61 -0.99 -23.33
C GLN A 13 15.27 0.25 -24.16
N GLN A 14 16.16 1.24 -24.16
CA GLN A 14 16.03 2.49 -24.90
C GLN A 14 17.31 2.76 -25.70
N GLY A 15 17.30 2.33 -26.97
CA GLY A 15 18.51 2.36 -27.81
C GLY A 15 19.62 1.49 -27.22
N GLY A 16 20.82 2.06 -27.06
CA GLY A 16 21.98 1.40 -26.48
C GLY A 16 21.99 1.33 -24.94
N TRP A 17 20.87 1.63 -24.27
CA TRP A 17 20.78 1.64 -22.80
C TRP A 17 19.70 0.66 -22.30
N VAL A 18 20.02 -0.05 -21.24
CA VAL A 18 19.10 -0.86 -20.43
C VAL A 18 18.81 -0.09 -19.14
N ILE A 19 17.52 0.03 -18.82
CA ILE A 19 17.02 0.72 -17.64
C ILE A 19 16.26 -0.28 -16.79
N ARG A 20 16.75 -0.45 -15.57
CA ARG A 20 16.19 -1.31 -14.54
C ARG A 20 15.51 -0.43 -13.50
N MET A 21 14.21 -0.63 -13.31
CA MET A 21 13.39 0.16 -12.40
C MET A 21 12.82 -0.76 -11.34
N TRP A 22 13.04 -0.41 -10.07
CA TRP A 22 12.67 -1.25 -8.94
C TRP A 22 11.57 -0.60 -8.09
N TRP A 23 10.64 -1.43 -7.65
CA TRP A 23 9.60 -1.11 -6.69
C TRP A 23 9.71 -2.03 -5.47
N PRO A 24 9.40 -1.53 -4.27
CA PRO A 24 9.24 -2.39 -3.11
C PRO A 24 8.05 -3.33 -3.30
N GLU A 25 8.05 -4.41 -2.53
CA GLU A 25 6.83 -5.21 -2.34
C GLU A 25 5.71 -4.34 -1.77
N GLY A 26 4.50 -4.54 -2.30
CA GLY A 26 3.31 -3.80 -1.89
C GLY A 26 2.53 -3.21 -3.07
N PRO A 27 1.44 -2.48 -2.77
CA PRO A 27 0.68 -1.76 -3.78
C PRO A 27 1.54 -0.73 -4.51
N ILE A 28 1.46 -0.70 -5.84
CA ILE A 28 2.16 0.30 -6.67
C ILE A 28 1.38 1.62 -6.65
N THR A 29 1.72 2.47 -5.67
CA THR A 29 1.11 3.80 -5.46
C THR A 29 1.81 4.92 -6.24
N GLY A 30 2.95 4.64 -6.90
CA GLY A 30 3.74 5.64 -7.60
C GLY A 30 4.83 5.07 -8.52
N GLY A 31 5.78 5.93 -8.87
CA GLY A 31 6.95 5.59 -9.69
C GLY A 31 7.97 4.70 -8.97
N PRO A 32 9.02 4.26 -9.66
CA PRO A 32 10.04 3.40 -9.08
C PRO A 32 10.82 4.13 -7.98
N GLN A 33 11.21 3.41 -6.93
CA GLN A 33 12.04 3.95 -5.86
C GLN A 33 13.53 3.91 -6.19
N ARG A 34 13.92 3.05 -7.13
CA ARG A 34 15.29 2.95 -7.63
C ARG A 34 15.30 2.74 -9.13
N MET A 35 16.28 3.36 -9.77
CA MET A 35 16.53 3.20 -11.19
C MET A 35 18.03 3.05 -11.45
N THR A 36 18.39 2.04 -12.23
CA THR A 36 19.74 1.77 -12.69
C THR A 36 19.76 1.86 -14.21
N VAL A 37 20.72 2.59 -14.78
CA VAL A 37 20.87 2.79 -16.22
C VAL A 37 22.26 2.30 -16.62
N GLU A 38 22.29 1.31 -17.52
CA GLU A 38 23.52 0.64 -17.96
C GLU A 38 23.53 0.53 -19.48
N PRO A 39 24.71 0.44 -20.13
CA PRO A 39 24.78 0.06 -21.54
C PRO A 39 24.08 -1.27 -21.78
N ALA A 40 23.32 -1.36 -22.87
CA ALA A 40 22.74 -2.62 -23.32
C ALA A 40 23.85 -3.59 -23.74
N GLU A 41 23.59 -4.89 -23.58
CA GLU A 41 24.49 -5.90 -24.12
C GLU A 41 24.57 -5.75 -25.64
N GLY A 42 25.79 -5.64 -26.18
CA GLY A 42 26.01 -5.39 -27.61
C GLY A 42 25.73 -3.96 -28.07
N ALA A 43 25.56 -2.99 -27.16
CA ALA A 43 25.39 -1.59 -27.55
C ALA A 43 26.57 -1.09 -28.39
N GLU A 44 26.28 -0.45 -29.52
CA GLU A 44 27.32 0.14 -30.34
C GLU A 44 27.98 1.33 -29.61
N SER A 45 29.30 1.47 -29.73
CA SER A 45 30.04 2.52 -29.03
C SER A 45 29.50 3.93 -29.32
N ARG A 46 29.01 4.18 -30.55
CA ARG A 46 28.42 5.47 -30.93
C ARG A 46 27.16 5.83 -30.14
N ASP A 47 26.43 4.83 -29.63
CA ASP A 47 25.15 5.03 -28.93
C ASP A 47 25.35 5.30 -27.43
N ILE A 48 26.52 4.95 -26.89
CA ILE A 48 26.85 5.10 -25.47
C ILE A 48 27.98 6.11 -25.18
N VAL A 49 28.75 6.53 -26.20
CA VAL A 49 29.93 7.40 -26.04
C VAL A 49 29.62 8.75 -25.37
N ARG A 50 28.38 9.24 -25.49
CA ARG A 50 27.93 10.50 -24.88
C ARG A 50 27.46 10.33 -23.43
N GLY A 51 27.49 9.11 -22.90
CA GLY A 51 27.00 8.79 -21.56
C GLY A 51 25.49 8.97 -21.39
N ILE A 52 25.04 8.88 -20.14
CA ILE A 52 23.63 9.04 -19.76
C ILE A 52 23.28 10.54 -19.81
N SER A 53 22.75 10.98 -20.95
CA SER A 53 22.37 12.38 -21.18
C SER A 53 20.90 12.65 -20.81
N THR A 54 20.52 13.92 -20.72
CA THR A 54 19.12 14.33 -20.55
C THR A 54 18.20 13.84 -21.67
N THR A 55 18.73 13.56 -22.86
CA THR A 55 17.97 12.95 -23.96
C THR A 55 17.62 11.50 -23.66
N VAL A 56 18.55 10.75 -23.06
CA VAL A 56 18.31 9.36 -22.62
C VAL A 56 17.27 9.36 -21.51
N LEU A 57 17.41 10.24 -20.52
CA LEU A 57 16.48 10.34 -19.39
C LEU A 57 15.07 10.77 -19.83
N ARG A 58 14.94 11.66 -20.82
CA ARG A 58 13.62 12.08 -21.35
C ARG A 58 12.91 11.03 -22.19
N ARG A 59 13.64 10.03 -22.70
CA ARG A 59 13.05 8.91 -23.45
C ARG A 59 12.52 7.81 -22.53
N LEU A 60 12.76 7.90 -21.22
CA LEU A 60 12.23 6.94 -20.25
C LEU A 60 10.72 7.10 -20.15
N ASP A 61 10.01 6.06 -20.56
CA ASP A 61 8.57 6.00 -20.39
C ASP A 61 8.23 5.42 -19.01
N LEU A 62 8.29 6.29 -18.00
CA LEU A 62 7.93 5.95 -16.63
C LEU A 62 6.44 5.56 -16.50
N ALA A 63 5.57 6.10 -17.35
CA ALA A 63 4.16 5.77 -17.33
C ALA A 63 3.93 4.33 -17.80
N ALA A 64 4.57 3.93 -18.89
CA ALA A 64 4.59 2.53 -19.34
C ALA A 64 5.25 1.62 -18.30
N ALA A 65 6.33 2.06 -17.66
CA ALA A 65 7.00 1.29 -16.60
C ALA A 65 6.06 1.00 -15.42
N VAL A 66 5.31 2.01 -14.95
CA VAL A 66 4.33 1.86 -13.87
C VAL A 66 3.21 0.90 -14.29
N ASN A 67 2.73 0.98 -15.54
CA ASN A 67 1.70 0.06 -16.03
C ASN A 67 2.20 -1.39 -16.08
N LEU A 68 3.43 -1.61 -16.56
CA LEU A 68 4.07 -2.92 -16.55
C LEU A 68 4.27 -3.44 -15.12
N ALA A 69 4.71 -2.57 -14.20
CA ALA A 69 4.88 -2.92 -12.79
C ALA A 69 3.57 -3.36 -12.15
N LYS A 70 2.44 -2.67 -12.44
CA LYS A 70 1.10 -3.07 -11.98
C LYS A 70 0.64 -4.42 -12.53
N MET A 71 1.12 -4.81 -13.71
CA MET A 71 0.78 -6.10 -14.34
C MET A 71 1.73 -7.23 -13.94
N ALA A 72 2.84 -6.95 -13.24
CA ALA A 72 3.79 -7.98 -12.83
C ALA A 72 3.12 -9.00 -11.87
N PRO A 73 3.41 -10.31 -12.01
CA PRO A 73 2.84 -11.34 -11.14
C PRO A 73 3.08 -11.08 -9.65
N GLN A 74 4.25 -10.55 -9.30
CA GLN A 74 4.62 -10.19 -7.94
C GLN A 74 3.69 -9.10 -7.39
N ALA A 75 3.44 -8.04 -8.16
CA ALA A 75 2.51 -6.99 -7.78
C ALA A 75 1.07 -7.54 -7.63
N GLN A 76 0.64 -8.43 -8.52
CA GLN A 76 -0.69 -9.05 -8.45
C GLN A 76 -0.86 -9.97 -7.22
N GLN A 77 0.17 -10.78 -6.91
CA GLN A 77 0.19 -11.63 -5.72
C GLN A 77 0.13 -10.80 -4.46
N THR A 78 0.98 -9.78 -4.34
CA THR A 78 0.99 -8.88 -3.18
C THR A 78 -0.34 -8.13 -3.03
N LEU A 79 -0.95 -7.67 -4.13
CA LEU A 79 -2.28 -7.06 -4.09
C LEU A 79 -3.35 -8.04 -3.56
N GLY A 80 -3.30 -9.30 -3.99
CA GLY A 80 -4.19 -10.35 -3.51
C GLY A 80 -4.02 -10.64 -2.01
N ASP A 81 -2.78 -10.72 -1.55
CA ASP A 81 -2.46 -10.98 -0.13
C ASP A 81 -2.85 -9.79 0.75
N VAL A 82 -2.55 -8.56 0.34
CA VAL A 82 -3.00 -7.33 1.02
C VAL A 82 -4.53 -7.28 1.08
N THR A 83 -5.23 -7.59 -0.01
CA THR A 83 -6.70 -7.62 -0.03
C THR A 83 -7.23 -8.64 0.97
N ARG A 84 -6.65 -9.84 1.02
CA ARG A 84 -7.05 -10.90 1.95
C ARG A 84 -6.82 -10.50 3.40
N GLU A 85 -5.70 -9.85 3.71
CA GLU A 85 -5.39 -9.35 5.04
C GLU A 85 -6.36 -8.24 5.46
N LEU A 86 -6.67 -7.32 4.56
CA LEU A 86 -7.66 -6.26 4.80
C LEU A 86 -9.08 -6.83 5.02
N ASP A 87 -9.48 -7.83 4.24
CA ASP A 87 -10.74 -8.55 4.43
C ASP A 87 -10.79 -9.24 5.80
N ALA A 88 -9.75 -10.00 6.15
CA ALA A 88 -9.64 -10.70 7.43
C ALA A 88 -9.68 -9.72 8.63
N SER A 89 -9.02 -8.58 8.50
CA SER A 89 -9.03 -7.51 9.51
C SER A 89 -10.41 -6.87 9.66
N GLY A 90 -11.11 -6.62 8.55
CA GLY A 90 -12.49 -6.12 8.56
C GLY A 90 -13.48 -7.11 9.18
N GLU A 91 -13.37 -8.39 8.85
CA GLU A 91 -14.18 -9.46 9.46
C GLU A 91 -13.89 -9.61 10.96
N ALA A 92 -12.62 -9.51 11.37
CA ALA A 92 -12.24 -9.52 12.78
C ALA A 92 -12.86 -8.34 13.54
N ALA A 93 -12.91 -7.15 12.93
CA ALA A 93 -13.63 -6.02 13.50
C ALA A 93 -15.15 -6.30 13.62
N GLY A 94 -15.74 -7.00 12.65
CA GLY A 94 -17.12 -7.49 12.71
C GLY A 94 -17.36 -8.42 13.91
N ARG A 95 -16.46 -9.39 14.12
CA ARG A 95 -16.53 -10.32 15.26
C ARG A 95 -16.39 -9.60 16.60
N LEU A 96 -15.46 -8.65 16.73
CA LEU A 96 -15.32 -7.84 17.94
C LEU A 96 -16.58 -7.00 18.21
N LEU A 97 -17.16 -6.40 17.17
CA LEU A 97 -18.41 -5.65 17.31
C LEU A 97 -19.55 -6.53 17.79
N ALA A 98 -19.65 -7.76 17.30
CA ALA A 98 -20.68 -8.71 17.72
C ALA A 98 -20.50 -9.18 19.16
N ALA A 99 -19.26 -9.40 19.60
CA ALA A 99 -18.95 -9.92 20.94
C ALA A 99 -18.97 -8.84 22.02
N GLU A 100 -18.42 -7.65 21.73
CA GLU A 100 -18.13 -6.62 22.73
C GLU A 100 -18.93 -5.31 22.49
N GLY A 101 -19.65 -5.20 21.38
CA GLY A 101 -20.25 -3.95 20.95
C GLY A 101 -19.20 -2.94 20.49
N VAL A 102 -19.49 -1.64 20.63
CA VAL A 102 -18.59 -0.55 20.22
C VAL A 102 -17.51 -0.34 21.28
N SER A 103 -16.62 -1.33 21.42
CA SER A 103 -15.53 -1.36 22.39
C SER A 103 -14.27 -0.62 21.91
N ASP A 104 -13.34 -0.36 22.83
CA ASP A 104 -12.03 0.23 22.51
C ASP A 104 -11.23 -0.64 21.52
N ARG A 105 -11.25 -1.97 21.71
CA ARG A 105 -10.60 -2.95 20.83
C ARG A 105 -11.20 -2.90 19.42
N TYR A 106 -12.53 -2.87 19.33
CA TYR A 106 -13.23 -2.70 18.06
C TYR A 106 -12.86 -1.39 17.36
N LEU A 107 -12.90 -0.26 18.07
CA LEU A 107 -12.61 1.05 17.48
C LEU A 107 -11.16 1.18 17.01
N ALA A 108 -10.21 0.60 17.74
CA ALA A 108 -8.82 0.54 17.33
C ALA A 108 -8.63 -0.29 16.05
N LEU A 109 -9.25 -1.48 15.98
CA LEU A 109 -9.16 -2.34 14.79
C LEU A 109 -9.87 -1.74 13.57
N LEU A 110 -11.03 -1.11 13.77
CA LEU A 110 -11.75 -0.40 12.73
C LEU A 110 -10.89 0.75 12.17
N ALA A 111 -10.28 1.56 13.05
CA ALA A 111 -9.42 2.67 12.65
C ALA A 111 -8.20 2.19 11.86
N ALA A 112 -7.55 1.12 12.30
CA ALA A 112 -6.39 0.54 11.63
C ALA A 112 -6.73 -0.02 10.25
N THR A 113 -7.81 -0.80 10.15
CA THR A 113 -8.26 -1.36 8.87
C THR A 113 -8.63 -0.23 7.89
N TYR A 114 -9.36 0.79 8.35
CA TYR A 114 -9.72 1.93 7.53
C TYR A 114 -8.50 2.71 7.02
N ALA A 115 -7.52 2.98 7.88
CA ALA A 115 -6.30 3.67 7.50
C ALA A 115 -5.47 2.85 6.49
N ALA A 116 -5.34 1.54 6.69
CA ALA A 116 -4.63 0.65 5.78
C ALA A 116 -5.31 0.58 4.39
N MET A 117 -6.64 0.46 4.35
CA MET A 117 -7.40 0.51 3.09
C MET A 117 -7.19 1.82 2.35
N ALA A 118 -7.26 2.95 3.06
CA ALA A 118 -7.10 4.25 2.45
C ALA A 118 -5.66 4.50 1.95
N GLU A 119 -4.64 4.03 2.67
CA GLU A 119 -3.24 4.04 2.24
C GLU A 119 -3.02 3.19 0.98
N SER A 120 -3.64 2.00 0.91
CA SER A 120 -3.53 1.11 -0.25
C SER A 120 -4.20 1.66 -1.52
N GLY A 121 -4.90 2.80 -1.43
CA GLY A 121 -5.66 3.38 -2.53
C GLY A 121 -6.97 2.65 -2.83
N ALA A 122 -7.49 1.86 -1.88
CA ALA A 122 -8.72 1.11 -2.06
C ALA A 122 -9.90 2.03 -2.43
N PRO A 123 -10.67 1.70 -3.48
CA PRO A 123 -11.85 2.48 -3.82
C PRO A 123 -12.91 2.30 -2.72
N ALA A 124 -13.43 3.42 -2.22
CA ALA A 124 -14.52 3.48 -1.25
C ALA A 124 -14.35 2.57 0.00
N PRO A 125 -13.40 2.87 0.91
CA PRO A 125 -13.14 2.05 2.10
C PRO A 125 -14.35 1.85 3.02
N VAL A 126 -15.22 2.86 3.13
CA VAL A 126 -16.39 2.80 4.03
C VAL A 126 -17.44 1.78 3.57
N PRO A 127 -17.94 1.81 2.32
CA PRO A 127 -18.80 0.75 1.80
C PRO A 127 -18.21 -0.67 1.92
N TRP A 128 -16.91 -0.83 1.72
CA TRP A 128 -16.27 -2.14 1.86
C TRP A 128 -16.28 -2.62 3.31
N LEU A 129 -15.86 -1.79 4.27
CA LEU A 129 -15.94 -2.12 5.70
C LEU A 129 -17.37 -2.41 6.15
N ALA A 130 -18.35 -1.66 5.64
CA ALA A 130 -19.76 -1.89 5.93
C ALA A 130 -20.21 -3.30 5.55
N ARG A 131 -19.76 -3.80 4.40
CA ARG A 131 -20.01 -5.19 3.96
C ARG A 131 -19.38 -6.21 4.92
N LEU A 132 -18.10 -6.03 5.26
CA LEU A 132 -17.35 -7.00 6.08
C LEU A 132 -17.84 -7.05 7.55
N ILE A 133 -18.27 -5.92 8.08
CA ILE A 133 -18.74 -5.77 9.47
C ILE A 133 -20.26 -6.02 9.57
N GLU A 134 -20.93 -6.24 8.44
CA GLU A 134 -22.38 -6.41 8.34
C GLU A 134 -23.16 -5.24 8.97
N ARG A 135 -22.74 -4.02 8.67
CA ARG A 135 -23.38 -2.78 9.15
C ARG A 135 -23.65 -1.83 8.00
N ARG A 136 -24.52 -0.85 8.24
CA ARG A 136 -24.79 0.20 7.25
C ARG A 136 -23.56 1.12 7.12
N PRO A 137 -23.26 1.65 5.92
CA PRO A 137 -22.16 2.61 5.75
C PRO A 137 -22.23 3.81 6.69
N GLU A 138 -23.42 4.29 7.01
CA GLU A 138 -23.65 5.40 7.95
C GLU A 138 -23.18 5.03 9.37
N THR A 139 -23.47 3.81 9.83
CA THR A 139 -23.01 3.29 11.12
C THR A 139 -21.49 3.22 11.16
N ILE A 140 -20.85 2.74 10.09
CA ILE A 140 -19.38 2.70 10.01
C ILE A 140 -18.79 4.11 10.05
N LYS A 141 -19.38 5.08 9.35
CA LYS A 141 -18.95 6.49 9.43
C LYS A 141 -19.04 7.02 10.85
N ASP A 142 -20.11 6.71 11.56
CA ASP A 142 -20.29 7.17 12.93
C ASP A 142 -19.33 6.51 13.92
N HIS A 143 -19.03 5.22 13.74
CA HIS A 143 -17.99 4.53 14.51
C HIS A 143 -16.60 5.10 14.21
N LEU A 144 -16.28 5.43 12.96
CA LEU A 144 -15.02 6.10 12.60
C LEU A 144 -14.93 7.52 13.20
N LYS A 145 -16.04 8.27 13.25
CA LYS A 145 -16.08 9.56 13.97
C LYS A 145 -15.82 9.37 15.46
N LYS A 146 -16.38 8.32 16.08
CA LYS A 146 -16.10 7.97 17.47
C LYS A 146 -14.64 7.59 17.66
N ALA A 147 -14.07 6.75 16.78
CA ALA A 147 -12.65 6.39 16.82
C ALA A 147 -11.74 7.64 16.72
N ARG A 148 -12.10 8.65 15.92
CA ARG A 148 -11.38 9.93 15.89
C ARG A 148 -11.48 10.69 17.21
N ARG A 149 -12.71 10.84 17.72
CA ARG A 149 -12.98 11.54 18.98
C ARG A 149 -12.26 10.91 20.17
N ASP A 150 -12.20 9.58 20.18
CA ASP A 150 -11.60 8.81 21.27
C ASP A 150 -10.09 8.62 21.08
N GLY A 151 -9.51 9.23 20.03
CA GLY A 151 -8.08 9.28 19.80
C GLY A 151 -7.47 8.00 19.24
N TYR A 152 -8.26 7.13 18.59
CA TYR A 152 -7.78 5.94 17.87
C TYR A 152 -7.40 6.26 16.41
N LEU A 153 -7.98 7.32 15.84
CA LEU A 153 -7.73 7.76 14.47
C LEU A 153 -7.45 9.26 14.41
N GLY A 154 -6.27 9.64 13.94
CA GLY A 154 -5.89 11.03 13.70
C GLY A 154 -6.27 11.52 12.30
N THR A 155 -6.16 12.82 12.09
CA THR A 155 -6.23 13.44 10.76
C THR A 155 -4.85 13.95 10.37
N VAL A 156 -4.33 13.52 9.22
CA VAL A 156 -3.08 14.01 8.64
C VAL A 156 -3.41 14.74 7.35
N ALA A 157 -2.93 15.99 7.22
CA ALA A 157 -3.12 16.78 6.01
C ALA A 157 -2.47 16.05 4.81
N GLY A 158 -3.24 15.87 3.73
CA GLY A 158 -2.77 15.18 2.52
C GLY A 158 -2.85 13.65 2.55
N LYS A 159 -3.30 13.03 3.65
CA LYS A 159 -3.44 11.57 3.76
C LYS A 159 -4.90 11.13 3.73
N ALA A 160 -5.31 10.43 2.67
CA ALA A 160 -6.61 9.78 2.65
C ALA A 160 -6.64 8.71 3.76
N GLY A 161 -7.59 8.82 4.69
CA GLY A 161 -7.75 7.84 5.79
C GLY A 161 -7.32 8.31 7.17
N GLY A 162 -6.37 9.24 7.28
CA GLY A 162 -5.80 9.64 8.56
C GLY A 162 -4.71 8.68 9.05
N GLU A 163 -4.35 8.77 10.32
CA GLU A 163 -3.25 8.00 10.92
C GLU A 163 -3.70 7.25 12.17
N VAL A 164 -3.27 6.00 12.30
CA VAL A 164 -3.47 5.18 13.49
C VAL A 164 -2.58 5.71 14.61
N THR A 165 -3.18 6.11 15.72
CA THR A 165 -2.45 6.69 16.85
C THR A 165 -1.72 5.62 17.67
N GLU A 166 -0.77 6.04 18.51
CA GLU A 166 -0.12 5.14 19.49
C GLU A 166 -1.13 4.45 20.41
N LYS A 167 -2.23 5.14 20.77
CA LYS A 167 -3.32 4.57 21.56
C LYS A 167 -3.95 3.37 20.86
N ALA A 168 -4.23 3.49 19.56
CA ALA A 168 -4.76 2.37 18.77
C ALA A 168 -3.73 1.24 18.65
N ARG A 169 -2.45 1.54 18.41
CA ARG A 169 -1.39 0.52 18.36
C ARG A 169 -1.28 -0.27 19.68
N ALA A 170 -1.40 0.41 20.82
CA ALA A 170 -1.38 -0.24 22.14
C ALA A 170 -2.60 -1.17 22.34
N ALA A 171 -3.80 -0.73 21.95
CA ALA A 171 -5.01 -1.54 22.01
C ALA A 171 -4.97 -2.76 21.05
N LEU A 172 -4.27 -2.64 19.93
CA LEU A 172 -4.06 -3.75 18.99
C LEU A 172 -3.04 -4.77 19.49
N LYS A 173 -1.97 -4.33 20.18
CA LYS A 173 -1.01 -5.26 20.80
C LYS A 173 -1.66 -6.13 21.87
N SER A 174 -2.61 -5.60 22.63
CA SER A 174 -3.33 -6.40 23.63
C SER A 174 -4.31 -7.41 23.02
N LEU A 175 -4.74 -7.21 21.77
CA LEU A 175 -5.52 -8.19 21.01
C LEU A 175 -4.69 -9.44 20.67
N THR A 176 -3.47 -9.24 20.17
CA THR A 176 -2.59 -10.34 19.72
C THR A 176 -2.06 -11.18 20.87
N SER A 177 -1.81 -10.56 22.03
CA SER A 177 -1.36 -11.27 23.24
C SER A 177 -2.44 -12.09 23.95
N ALA A 178 -3.73 -11.91 23.59
CA ALA A 178 -4.85 -12.65 24.16
C ALA A 178 -5.24 -13.89 23.34
N GLU A 179 -4.65 -14.05 22.14
CA GLU A 179 -4.89 -15.16 21.21
C GLU A 179 -3.71 -16.17 21.17
N SER A 180 -2.72 -16.03 22.06
CA SER A 180 -1.58 -16.95 22.24
C SER A 180 -1.73 -17.85 23.47
#